data_AF-Q728Y8-F1
#
_entry.id   AF-Q728Y8-F1
#
_cell.length_a   1.000
_cell.length_b   1.000
_cell.length_c   1.000
_cell.angle_alpha   90.00
_cell.angle_beta   90.00
_cell.angle_gamma   90.00
#
_symmetry.space_group_name_H-M   'P 1'
#
loop_
_entity.id
_entity.type
_entity.pdbx_description
1 polymer ?
#
loop_
_entity_poly.entity_id
_entity_poly.type
_entity_poly.pdbx_seq_one_letter_code
_entity_poly.pdbx_strand_id
1 'polypeptide(L)'
;MTDENATTPETAAAPQAASSNAGPAGHGTPLPNGALLSFEQRLDAYIAALRDLKERRAVKEVTEREMLQLLMRLNAPRINELPLLESLQQGITDFLTIRGVTDPLHGFVAETVRKGITLMNRYLTLGPDSPDADALRAEVANCETLLLKGIQGIVYTTGLCMDNFTETLVRAYGDVAIAASDTIIRETPPGEDFWRRHFEHYVVALVRKAYDSIIEDEGFSIAKEKSVLVIRYPFDALLAQLRLTPPPEEKSRIQKLFEGEARDFATRKARKIVQNLLRSLADKSLYPFADDAIDFISQIVCIDPAAAELDRLQTQLISGGTHEDGRQVSAAEVQFARDQVLCMACCVGLTLNIMRADFIAGLGALGQRDIALLRRTLGDFSLPCMGRTLQTLLEVQFVSELRTRAGDDLGKMHMRTLRERRTSTSAVEALFDQGLTRIRRNKLWEQDPHREDMLLFKPQSASELDALLNILQVEPLLEREVRRLWVEAPFKVEFGVFLSLDLLARSTTNLNQRLAEVLGRFGITRI
;
A
#
# COMPACT_ATOMS: atom_id res chain seq x y z
N MET A 1 -76.81 4.59 -24.34
CA MET A 1 -76.81 5.49 -23.16
C MET A 1 -77.53 4.72 -22.09
N THR A 2 -76.71 3.97 -21.35
CA THR A 2 -76.97 2.63 -20.80
C THR A 2 -75.66 2.24 -20.10
N ASP A 3 -75.52 1.67 -18.91
CA ASP A 3 -76.39 1.40 -17.74
C ASP A 3 -75.43 1.39 -16.50
N GLU A 4 -75.76 1.15 -15.22
CA GLU A 4 -77.01 0.76 -14.53
C GLU A 4 -77.03 1.37 -13.09
N ASN A 5 -77.68 0.72 -12.11
CA ASN A 5 -77.68 1.07 -10.68
C ASN A 5 -76.67 0.22 -9.88
N ALA A 6 -76.24 0.69 -8.69
CA ALA A 6 -76.54 0.00 -7.41
C ALA A 6 -75.93 0.67 -6.15
N THR A 7 -76.71 0.56 -5.08
CA THR A 7 -76.64 1.07 -3.70
C THR A 7 -75.42 0.75 -2.80
N THR A 8 -75.29 1.62 -1.78
CA THR A 8 -74.47 1.68 -0.53
C THR A 8 -74.76 0.53 0.50
N PRO A 9 -74.16 0.41 1.73
CA PRO A 9 -73.56 1.45 2.62
C PRO A 9 -72.39 1.07 3.60
N GLU A 10 -72.11 1.99 4.55
CA GLU A 10 -71.38 1.86 5.86
C GLU A 10 -69.85 1.62 5.86
N THR A 11 -69.01 2.30 6.66
CA THR A 11 -69.12 2.55 8.14
C THR A 11 -68.38 3.82 8.66
N ALA A 12 -68.74 4.25 9.90
CA ALA A 12 -68.13 5.21 10.85
C ALA A 12 -66.64 5.66 10.66
N ALA A 13 -66.26 6.95 10.80
CA ALA A 13 -66.16 7.80 12.03
C ALA A 13 -65.17 7.24 13.10
N ALA A 14 -64.22 7.97 13.73
CA ALA A 14 -63.86 9.40 13.80
C ALA A 14 -62.34 9.56 14.20
N PRO A 15 -61.88 10.54 15.02
CA PRO A 15 -61.58 11.95 14.72
C PRO A 15 -60.08 12.36 14.90
N GLN A 16 -59.76 13.64 14.61
CA GLN A 16 -58.49 14.30 14.94
C GLN A 16 -58.41 14.82 16.39
N ALA A 17 -57.31 14.54 17.10
CA ALA A 17 -56.73 15.26 18.26
C ALA A 17 -55.51 14.46 18.78
N ALA A 18 -54.46 14.99 19.40
CA ALA A 18 -53.87 16.33 19.51
C ALA A 18 -52.45 16.20 20.13
N SER A 19 -51.71 17.31 20.23
CA SER A 19 -50.57 17.53 21.15
C SER A 19 -49.15 17.04 20.79
N SER A 20 -48.27 18.02 20.57
CA SER A 20 -46.91 18.15 21.12
C SER A 20 -45.89 17.00 21.02
N ASN A 21 -44.78 17.27 20.33
CA ASN A 21 -43.47 17.28 21.01
C ASN A 21 -42.45 18.19 20.31
N ALA A 22 -41.53 18.76 21.07
CA ALA A 22 -40.48 19.65 20.56
C ALA A 22 -39.45 18.86 19.75
N GLY A 23 -39.16 19.32 18.52
CA GLY A 23 -38.06 18.79 17.72
C GLY A 23 -36.71 19.38 18.16
N PRO A 24 -35.62 18.57 18.20
CA PRO A 24 -34.28 19.08 18.50
C PRO A 24 -33.74 19.97 17.36
N ALA A 25 -32.70 20.75 17.67
CA ALA A 25 -32.10 21.72 16.78
C ALA A 25 -31.70 21.14 15.41
N GLY A 26 -31.88 21.94 14.36
CA GLY A 26 -31.81 21.48 12.97
C GLY A 26 -30.48 20.83 12.59
N HIS A 27 -30.55 19.59 12.12
CA HIS A 27 -29.50 19.03 11.28
C HIS A 27 -29.34 19.91 10.02
N GLY A 28 -28.10 20.25 9.69
CA GLY A 28 -27.81 21.15 8.57
C GLY A 28 -28.39 20.66 7.26
N THR A 29 -29.06 21.56 6.54
CA THR A 29 -29.64 21.29 5.22
C THR A 29 -28.58 20.69 4.29
N PRO A 30 -28.86 19.57 3.58
CA PRO A 30 -27.97 19.08 2.54
C PRO A 30 -27.81 20.16 1.46
N LEU A 31 -26.59 20.61 1.21
CA LEU A 31 -26.31 21.52 0.10
C LEU A 31 -26.49 20.74 -1.23
N PRO A 32 -27.02 21.38 -2.29
CA PRO A 32 -27.23 20.70 -3.57
C PRO A 32 -25.90 20.21 -4.18
N ASN A 33 -25.94 19.04 -4.80
CA ASN A 33 -24.78 18.41 -5.44
C ASN A 33 -24.05 19.35 -6.42
N GLY A 34 -22.73 19.48 -6.26
CA GLY A 34 -21.81 19.93 -7.32
C GLY A 34 -21.64 21.43 -7.55
N ALA A 35 -22.30 22.31 -6.78
CA ALA A 35 -22.09 23.76 -6.92
C ALA A 35 -20.70 24.21 -6.40
N LEU A 36 -19.93 24.90 -7.24
CA LEU A 36 -18.68 25.57 -6.83
C LEU A 36 -19.03 26.80 -5.98
N LEU A 37 -18.88 26.68 -4.65
CA LEU A 37 -19.03 27.80 -3.72
C LEU A 37 -17.91 28.85 -3.93
N SER A 38 -18.24 30.13 -3.75
CA SER A 38 -17.23 31.19 -3.67
C SER A 38 -16.38 31.05 -2.40
N PHE A 39 -15.24 31.76 -2.31
CA PHE A 39 -14.43 31.74 -1.09
C PHE A 39 -15.18 32.34 0.10
N GLU A 40 -15.93 33.42 -0.13
CA GLU A 40 -16.78 34.09 0.86
C GLU A 40 -17.83 33.12 1.42
N GLN A 41 -18.53 32.40 0.55
CA GLN A 41 -19.53 31.40 0.96
C GLN A 41 -18.93 30.26 1.80
N ARG A 42 -17.71 29.81 1.49
CA ARG A 42 -17.01 28.81 2.31
C ARG A 42 -16.55 29.41 3.64
N LEU A 43 -16.01 30.63 3.62
CA LEU A 43 -15.56 31.34 4.82
C LEU A 43 -16.73 31.54 5.80
N ASP A 44 -17.88 32.03 5.34
CA ASP A 44 -19.06 32.20 6.18
C ASP A 44 -19.50 30.87 6.83
N ALA A 45 -19.46 29.77 6.08
CA ALA A 45 -19.78 28.44 6.60
C ALA A 45 -18.74 27.95 7.64
N TYR A 46 -17.44 28.18 7.42
CA TYR A 46 -16.40 27.88 8.42
C TYR A 46 -16.61 28.68 9.71
N ILE A 47 -16.92 29.97 9.58
CA ILE A 47 -17.11 30.88 10.70
C ILE A 47 -18.38 30.55 11.49
N ALA A 48 -19.44 30.12 10.81
CA ALA A 48 -20.66 29.61 11.44
C ALA A 48 -20.41 28.33 12.24
N ALA A 49 -19.71 27.35 11.67
CA ALA A 49 -19.35 26.11 12.36
C ALA A 49 -18.42 26.36 13.56
N LEU A 50 -17.44 27.25 13.41
CA LEU A 50 -16.50 27.61 14.48
C LEU A 50 -17.20 28.35 15.64
N ARG A 51 -18.29 29.09 15.36
CA ARG A 51 -19.14 29.70 16.39
C ARG A 51 -19.92 28.64 17.17
N ASP A 52 -20.59 27.72 16.46
CA ASP A 52 -21.33 26.61 17.06
C ASP A 52 -20.43 25.68 17.91
N LEU A 53 -19.22 25.36 17.44
CA LEU A 53 -18.22 24.61 18.20
C LEU A 53 -17.81 25.32 19.51
N LYS A 54 -17.71 26.66 19.50
CA LYS A 54 -17.46 27.46 20.72
C LYS A 54 -18.64 27.45 21.67
N GLU A 55 -19.86 27.61 21.17
CA GLU A 55 -21.09 27.60 21.97
C GLU A 55 -21.25 26.28 22.71
N ARG A 56 -20.95 25.16 22.05
CA ARG A 56 -20.93 23.81 22.63
C ARG A 56 -19.70 23.50 23.50
N ARG A 57 -18.70 24.40 23.56
CA ARG A 57 -17.40 24.21 24.23
C ARG A 57 -16.66 22.94 23.78
N ALA A 58 -16.64 22.69 22.47
CA ALA A 58 -15.93 21.57 21.89
C ALA A 58 -14.44 21.57 22.29
N VAL A 59 -13.88 20.40 22.57
CA VAL A 59 -12.44 20.26 22.80
C VAL A 59 -11.66 20.50 21.50
N LYS A 60 -10.37 20.77 21.63
CA LYS A 60 -9.48 21.14 20.52
C LYS A 60 -9.49 20.08 19.41
N GLU A 61 -9.38 18.81 19.77
CA GLU A 61 -9.28 17.67 18.86
C GLU A 61 -10.58 17.47 18.06
N VAL A 62 -11.74 17.71 18.70
CA VAL A 62 -13.06 17.70 18.06
C VAL A 62 -13.20 18.89 17.10
N THR A 63 -12.73 20.07 17.51
CA THR A 63 -12.72 21.28 16.68
C THR A 63 -11.85 21.08 15.43
N GLU A 64 -10.64 20.53 15.59
CA GLU A 64 -9.73 20.24 14.47
C GLU A 64 -10.35 19.24 13.48
N ARG A 65 -10.95 18.14 13.97
CA ARG A 65 -11.60 17.12 13.14
C ARG A 65 -12.82 17.66 12.39
N GLU A 66 -13.75 18.33 13.07
CA GLU A 66 -14.99 18.82 12.45
C GLU A 66 -14.72 19.96 11.44
N MET A 67 -13.75 20.84 11.74
CA MET A 67 -13.32 21.87 10.77
C MET A 67 -12.63 21.26 9.53
N LEU A 68 -11.85 20.19 9.69
CA LEU A 68 -11.25 19.46 8.55
C LEU A 68 -12.32 18.75 7.69
N GLN A 69 -13.27 18.06 8.31
CA GLN A 69 -14.40 17.44 7.61
C GLN A 69 -15.22 18.49 6.84
N LEU A 70 -15.48 19.65 7.46
CA LEU A 70 -16.18 20.76 6.82
C LEU A 70 -15.39 21.32 5.64
N LEU A 71 -14.08 21.56 5.81
CA LEU A 71 -13.19 22.04 4.74
C LEU A 71 -13.17 21.08 3.56
N MET A 72 -13.01 19.78 3.81
CA MET A 72 -13.02 18.76 2.75
C MET A 72 -14.38 18.72 2.03
N ARG A 73 -15.50 18.73 2.77
CA ARG A 73 -16.86 18.71 2.21
C ARG A 73 -17.16 19.93 1.35
N LEU A 74 -16.83 21.14 1.80
CA LEU A 74 -17.10 22.37 1.05
C LEU A 74 -16.15 22.59 -0.14
N ASN A 75 -15.03 21.86 -0.19
CA ASN A 75 -14.06 21.89 -1.30
C ASN A 75 -14.01 20.61 -2.11
N ALA A 76 -14.98 19.69 -1.95
CA ALA A 76 -14.98 18.42 -2.70
C ALA A 76 -14.80 18.60 -4.22
N PRO A 77 -15.41 19.60 -4.90
CA PRO A 77 -15.18 19.85 -6.34
C PRO A 77 -13.78 20.37 -6.70
N ARG A 78 -12.96 20.76 -5.70
CA ARG A 78 -11.58 21.27 -5.85
C ARG A 78 -10.51 20.24 -5.48
N ILE A 79 -10.91 19.05 -5.00
CA ILE A 79 -10.02 17.95 -4.65
C ILE A 79 -10.15 16.89 -5.75
N ASN A 80 -9.09 16.74 -6.56
CA ASN A 80 -9.06 15.76 -7.64
C ASN A 80 -9.13 14.35 -7.07
N GLU A 81 -9.94 13.48 -7.68
CA GLU A 81 -10.06 12.06 -7.30
C GLU A 81 -10.49 11.84 -5.83
N LEU A 82 -11.20 12.81 -5.20
CA LEU A 82 -11.73 12.63 -3.85
C LEU A 82 -12.63 11.36 -3.80
N PRO A 83 -12.38 10.41 -2.88
CA PRO A 83 -13.16 9.17 -2.83
C PRO A 83 -14.65 9.40 -2.61
N LEU A 84 -15.49 8.66 -3.33
CA LEU A 84 -16.96 8.74 -3.20
C LEU A 84 -17.49 8.10 -1.92
N LEU A 85 -16.77 7.13 -1.34
CA LEU A 85 -17.17 6.45 -0.11
C LEU A 85 -16.84 7.32 1.12
N GLU A 86 -17.85 7.58 1.95
CA GLU A 86 -17.69 8.36 3.20
C GLU A 86 -16.66 7.72 4.15
N SER A 87 -16.53 6.39 4.17
CA SER A 87 -15.51 5.67 4.95
C SER A 87 -14.08 6.01 4.52
N LEU A 88 -13.84 6.21 3.22
CA LEU A 88 -12.54 6.64 2.67
C LEU A 88 -12.28 8.13 2.97
N GLN A 89 -13.31 8.98 2.89
CA GLN A 89 -13.22 10.39 3.29
C GLN A 89 -12.93 10.54 4.80
N GLN A 90 -13.56 9.72 5.64
CA GLN A 90 -13.27 9.70 7.07
C GLN A 90 -11.81 9.27 7.33
N GLY A 91 -11.33 8.22 6.64
CA GLY A 91 -9.93 7.80 6.71
C GLY A 91 -8.94 8.93 6.39
N ILE A 92 -9.22 9.75 5.38
CA ILE A 92 -8.43 10.95 5.04
C ILE A 92 -8.36 11.94 6.21
N THR A 93 -9.48 12.18 6.89
CA THR A 93 -9.52 13.05 8.09
C THR A 93 -8.75 12.43 9.26
N ASP A 94 -8.84 11.11 9.43
CA ASP A 94 -8.20 10.39 10.54
C ASP A 94 -6.66 10.38 10.39
N PHE A 95 -6.13 10.29 9.16
CA PHE A 95 -4.70 10.46 8.87
C PHE A 95 -4.17 11.85 9.29
N LEU A 96 -4.95 12.92 9.06
CA LEU A 96 -4.59 14.29 9.48
C LEU A 96 -4.71 14.52 10.99
N THR A 97 -5.47 13.67 11.68
CA THR A 97 -5.80 13.83 13.11
C THR A 97 -5.27 12.66 13.92
N ILE A 98 -6.14 11.77 14.40
CA ILE A 98 -5.86 10.78 15.46
C ILE A 98 -4.78 9.77 15.04
N ARG A 99 -4.77 9.35 13.77
CA ARG A 99 -3.82 8.35 13.25
C ARG A 99 -2.46 8.94 12.91
N GLY A 100 -2.40 10.26 12.70
CA GLY A 100 -1.17 10.98 12.41
C GLY A 100 -0.27 11.20 13.63
N VAL A 101 -0.85 11.32 14.84
CA VAL A 101 -0.18 11.84 16.05
C VAL A 101 1.18 11.20 16.37
N THR A 102 1.39 9.92 16.05
CA THR A 102 2.64 9.20 16.33
C THR A 102 3.72 9.38 15.27
N ASP A 103 3.40 9.92 14.10
CA ASP A 103 4.36 10.14 13.01
C ASP A 103 5.02 11.53 13.13
N PRO A 104 6.35 11.64 13.01
CA PRO A 104 7.05 12.92 13.13
C PRO A 104 6.61 14.02 12.15
N LEU A 105 6.10 13.67 10.96
CA LEU A 105 5.63 14.65 9.95
C LEU A 105 4.28 15.28 10.36
N HIS A 106 3.54 14.67 11.29
CA HIS A 106 2.25 15.18 11.76
C HIS A 106 2.36 16.56 12.42
N GLY A 107 3.48 16.86 13.08
CA GLY A 107 3.68 18.17 13.73
C GLY A 107 3.48 19.37 12.79
N PHE A 108 3.92 19.24 11.53
CA PHE A 108 3.73 20.25 10.48
C PHE A 108 2.27 20.38 10.05
N VAL A 109 1.60 19.24 9.85
CA VAL A 109 0.19 19.16 9.48
C VAL A 109 -0.67 19.79 10.57
N ALA A 110 -0.45 19.39 11.83
CA ALA A 110 -1.14 19.92 12.99
C ALA A 110 -0.90 21.43 13.20
N GLU A 111 0.30 21.96 12.88
CA GLU A 111 0.54 23.41 12.91
C GLU A 111 -0.24 24.13 11.80
N THR A 112 -0.31 23.56 10.59
CA THR A 112 -1.08 24.14 9.47
C THR A 112 -2.58 24.19 9.79
N VAL A 113 -3.13 23.12 10.38
CA VAL A 113 -4.54 23.06 10.82
C VAL A 113 -4.81 24.08 11.92
N ARG A 114 -3.96 24.13 12.96
CA ARG A 114 -4.08 25.10 14.05
C ARG A 114 -3.98 26.54 13.56
N LYS A 115 -3.05 26.85 12.67
CA LYS A 115 -2.94 28.16 12.02
C LYS A 115 -4.25 28.54 11.32
N GLY A 116 -4.83 27.65 10.52
CA GLY A 116 -6.12 27.89 9.84
C GLY A 116 -7.24 28.23 10.83
N ILE A 117 -7.39 27.44 11.88
CA ILE A 117 -8.39 27.65 12.94
C ILE A 117 -8.13 28.96 13.70
N THR A 118 -6.86 29.33 13.96
CA THR A 118 -6.50 30.61 14.60
C THR A 118 -6.81 31.81 13.70
N LEU A 119 -6.57 31.73 12.40
CA LEU A 119 -6.90 32.79 11.44
C LEU A 119 -8.42 32.99 11.32
N MET A 120 -9.18 31.90 11.19
CA MET A 120 -10.65 31.94 11.20
C MET A 120 -11.19 32.50 12.53
N ASN A 121 -10.55 32.18 13.66
CA ASN A 121 -10.90 32.76 14.96
C ASN A 121 -10.65 34.28 15.02
N ARG A 122 -9.50 34.78 14.53
CA ARG A 122 -9.24 36.22 14.41
C ARG A 122 -10.30 36.89 13.54
N TYR A 123 -10.69 36.29 12.41
CA TYR A 123 -11.67 36.85 11.49
C TYR A 123 -13.05 36.98 12.13
N LEU A 124 -13.51 35.91 12.80
CA LEU A 124 -14.74 35.93 13.62
C LEU A 124 -14.72 37.00 14.73
N THR A 125 -13.53 37.39 15.22
CA THR A 125 -13.39 38.37 16.32
C THR A 125 -13.31 39.81 15.81
N LEU A 126 -12.66 40.03 14.68
CA LEU A 126 -12.52 41.36 14.04
C LEU A 126 -13.81 41.82 13.33
N GLY A 127 -14.59 40.88 12.79
CA GLY A 127 -15.76 41.17 11.98
C GLY A 127 -15.42 41.53 10.52
N PRO A 128 -16.39 41.44 9.60
CA PRO A 128 -16.18 41.62 8.17
C PRO A 128 -15.88 43.08 7.78
N ASP A 129 -16.36 44.05 8.56
CA ASP A 129 -16.24 45.49 8.28
C ASP A 129 -14.91 46.10 8.78
N SER A 130 -14.01 45.28 9.32
CA SER A 130 -12.69 45.73 9.81
C SER A 130 -11.76 46.09 8.66
N PRO A 131 -10.94 47.18 8.75
CA PRO A 131 -9.94 47.49 7.72
C PRO A 131 -8.89 46.39 7.54
N ASP A 132 -8.66 45.56 8.56
CA ASP A 132 -7.74 44.41 8.51
C ASP A 132 -8.40 43.13 7.95
N ALA A 133 -9.71 43.15 7.69
CA ALA A 133 -10.47 41.97 7.27
C ALA A 133 -9.94 41.39 5.95
N ASP A 134 -9.57 42.24 4.99
CA ASP A 134 -9.13 41.82 3.65
C ASP A 134 -7.79 41.09 3.67
N ALA A 135 -6.81 41.61 4.41
CA ALA A 135 -5.53 40.93 4.63
C ALA A 135 -5.75 39.57 5.30
N LEU A 136 -6.62 39.50 6.30
CA LEU A 136 -6.93 38.25 7.00
C LEU A 136 -7.72 37.26 6.14
N ARG A 137 -8.63 37.72 5.26
CA ARG A 137 -9.29 36.89 4.25
C ARG A 137 -8.26 36.23 3.32
N ALA A 138 -7.27 36.98 2.86
CA ALA A 138 -6.18 36.43 2.04
C ALA A 138 -5.32 35.40 2.81
N GLU A 139 -5.00 35.65 4.10
CA GLU A 139 -4.30 34.67 4.94
C GLU A 139 -5.11 33.37 5.13
N VAL A 140 -6.44 33.47 5.33
CA VAL A 140 -7.32 32.30 5.43
C VAL A 140 -7.40 31.54 4.09
N ALA A 141 -7.51 32.24 2.95
CA ALA A 141 -7.52 31.62 1.62
C ALA A 141 -6.21 30.87 1.30
N ASN A 142 -5.07 31.45 1.69
CA ASN A 142 -3.77 30.81 1.59
C ASN A 142 -3.70 29.56 2.49
N CYS A 143 -4.22 29.63 3.71
CA CYS A 143 -4.24 28.48 4.62
C CYS A 143 -5.21 27.37 4.16
N GLU A 144 -6.38 27.72 3.60
CA GLU A 144 -7.28 26.77 2.94
C GLU A 144 -6.55 26.04 1.81
N THR A 145 -5.82 26.78 0.97
CA THR A 145 -5.05 26.21 -0.14
C THR A 145 -3.99 25.21 0.34
N LEU A 146 -3.23 25.53 1.39
CA LEU A 146 -2.26 24.60 1.98
C LEU A 146 -2.94 23.32 2.50
N LEU A 147 -4.03 23.45 3.26
CA LEU A 147 -4.78 22.31 3.78
C LEU A 147 -5.35 21.42 2.66
N LEU A 148 -5.84 22.02 1.56
CA LEU A 148 -6.28 21.29 0.38
C LEU A 148 -5.14 20.53 -0.31
N LYS A 149 -3.93 21.10 -0.38
CA LYS A 149 -2.75 20.40 -0.93
C LYS A 149 -2.29 19.25 -0.03
N GLY A 150 -2.41 19.40 1.30
CA GLY A 150 -2.24 18.32 2.25
C GLY A 150 -3.23 17.17 2.00
N ILE A 151 -4.54 17.47 1.99
CA ILE A 151 -5.61 16.51 1.69
C ILE A 151 -5.39 15.81 0.34
N GLN A 152 -5.04 16.56 -0.70
CA GLN A 152 -4.78 16.03 -2.04
C GLN A 152 -3.60 15.03 -2.05
N GLY A 153 -2.57 15.28 -1.23
CA GLY A 153 -1.45 14.35 -1.02
C GLY A 153 -1.90 13.02 -0.43
N ILE A 154 -2.81 13.06 0.55
CA ILE A 154 -3.40 11.84 1.14
C ILE A 154 -4.24 11.09 0.11
N VAL A 155 -5.11 11.80 -0.64
CA VAL A 155 -5.95 11.20 -1.69
C VAL A 155 -5.10 10.45 -2.71
N TYR A 156 -4.05 11.08 -3.26
CA TYR A 156 -3.17 10.44 -4.23
C TYR A 156 -2.37 9.26 -3.63
N THR A 157 -1.91 9.38 -2.39
CA THR A 157 -1.13 8.31 -1.74
C THR A 157 -1.99 7.09 -1.42
N THR A 158 -3.14 7.29 -0.79
CA THR A 158 -4.07 6.21 -0.44
C THR A 158 -4.59 5.52 -1.70
N GLY A 159 -5.02 6.30 -2.71
CA GLY A 159 -5.44 5.77 -4.00
C GLY A 159 -4.35 4.92 -4.66
N LEU A 160 -3.15 5.47 -4.83
CA LEU A 160 -2.04 4.75 -5.46
C LEU A 160 -1.61 3.48 -4.70
N CYS A 161 -1.62 3.50 -3.37
CA CYS A 161 -1.29 2.30 -2.56
C CYS A 161 -2.36 1.21 -2.72
N MET A 162 -3.64 1.57 -2.69
CA MET A 162 -4.76 0.64 -2.86
C MET A 162 -4.85 0.12 -4.29
N ASP A 163 -4.67 0.98 -5.29
CA ASP A 163 -4.68 0.62 -6.71
C ASP A 163 -3.53 -0.34 -7.04
N ASN A 164 -2.29 -0.03 -6.62
CA ASN A 164 -1.13 -0.89 -6.90
C ASN A 164 -1.23 -2.25 -6.19
N PHE A 165 -1.80 -2.28 -4.98
CA PHE A 165 -2.08 -3.53 -4.29
C PHE A 165 -3.16 -4.34 -5.02
N THR A 166 -4.26 -3.71 -5.40
CA THR A 166 -5.35 -4.35 -6.14
C THR A 166 -4.88 -4.87 -7.50
N GLU A 167 -4.09 -4.09 -8.25
CA GLU A 167 -3.46 -4.52 -9.49
C GLU A 167 -2.50 -5.71 -9.27
N THR A 168 -1.77 -5.74 -8.15
CA THR A 168 -0.91 -6.89 -7.79
C THR A 168 -1.74 -8.15 -7.51
N LEU A 169 -2.91 -8.01 -6.87
CA LEU A 169 -3.86 -9.12 -6.69
C LEU A 169 -4.46 -9.56 -8.02
N VAL A 170 -4.92 -8.64 -8.87
CA VAL A 170 -5.47 -8.97 -10.21
C VAL A 170 -4.44 -9.71 -11.05
N ARG A 171 -3.17 -9.28 -11.07
CA ARG A 171 -2.07 -9.99 -11.77
C ARG A 171 -1.79 -11.40 -11.23
N ALA A 172 -2.19 -11.71 -10.00
CA ALA A 172 -1.92 -12.99 -9.34
C ALA A 172 -3.14 -13.94 -9.30
N TYR A 173 -4.35 -13.40 -9.30
CA TYR A 173 -5.60 -14.16 -9.13
C TYR A 173 -6.57 -13.99 -10.31
N GLY A 174 -6.30 -13.07 -11.24
CA GLY A 174 -7.18 -12.67 -12.34
C GLY A 174 -8.34 -11.78 -11.89
N ASP A 175 -9.24 -11.48 -12.81
CA ASP A 175 -10.33 -10.49 -12.66
C ASP A 175 -11.29 -10.77 -11.49
N VAL A 176 -11.35 -12.03 -11.02
CA VAL A 176 -12.09 -12.41 -9.81
C VAL A 176 -11.63 -11.66 -8.56
N ALA A 177 -10.39 -11.16 -8.55
CA ALA A 177 -9.88 -10.32 -7.48
C ALA A 177 -10.52 -8.92 -7.42
N ILE A 178 -11.05 -8.40 -8.54
CA ILE A 178 -11.65 -7.06 -8.60
C ILE A 178 -12.88 -7.03 -7.69
N ALA A 179 -13.87 -7.89 -7.95
CA ALA A 179 -15.14 -7.92 -7.20
C ALA A 179 -14.96 -8.22 -5.70
N ALA A 180 -13.97 -9.06 -5.34
CA ALA A 180 -13.65 -9.36 -3.95
C ALA A 180 -12.94 -8.19 -3.24
N SER A 181 -11.95 -7.54 -3.88
CA SER A 181 -11.27 -6.36 -3.33
C SER A 181 -12.24 -5.19 -3.16
N ASP A 182 -13.06 -4.91 -4.18
CA ASP A 182 -14.15 -3.93 -4.16
C ASP A 182 -15.09 -4.11 -2.97
N THR A 183 -15.40 -5.36 -2.62
CA THR A 183 -16.28 -5.69 -1.50
C THR A 183 -15.60 -5.38 -0.17
N ILE A 184 -14.32 -5.73 -0.02
CA ILE A 184 -13.55 -5.37 1.19
C ILE A 184 -13.40 -3.84 1.32
N ILE A 185 -13.13 -3.13 0.21
CA ILE A 185 -13.02 -1.65 0.16
C ILE A 185 -14.33 -0.97 0.56
N ARG A 186 -15.50 -1.47 0.11
CA ARG A 186 -16.81 -0.93 0.48
C ARG A 186 -17.13 -1.16 1.96
N GLU A 187 -16.80 -2.33 2.49
CA GLU A 187 -17.16 -2.74 3.84
C GLU A 187 -16.18 -2.28 4.93
N THR A 188 -14.92 -1.97 4.58
CA THR A 188 -13.83 -1.82 5.56
C THR A 188 -13.01 -0.55 5.27
N PRO A 189 -12.95 0.44 6.19
CA PRO A 189 -12.11 1.62 6.01
C PRO A 189 -10.61 1.26 6.04
N PRO A 190 -9.74 1.97 5.29
CA PRO A 190 -8.30 1.73 5.26
C PRO A 190 -7.65 1.77 6.65
N GLY A 191 -6.99 0.69 7.02
CA GLY A 191 -6.39 0.48 8.34
C GLY A 191 -5.99 -0.98 8.54
N GLU A 192 -5.70 -1.37 9.78
CA GLU A 192 -5.26 -2.73 10.12
C GLU A 192 -6.24 -3.81 9.63
N ASP A 193 -7.53 -3.67 9.95
CA ASP A 193 -8.57 -4.66 9.59
C ASP A 193 -8.78 -4.77 8.07
N PHE A 194 -8.64 -3.66 7.33
CA PHE A 194 -8.68 -3.66 5.86
C PHE A 194 -7.60 -4.55 5.27
N TRP A 195 -6.36 -4.45 5.78
CA TRP A 195 -5.26 -5.30 5.35
C TRP A 195 -5.46 -6.75 5.81
N ARG A 196 -5.89 -6.97 7.06
CA ARG A 196 -6.17 -8.30 7.60
C ARG A 196 -7.17 -9.07 6.74
N ARG A 197 -8.30 -8.45 6.36
CA ARG A 197 -9.31 -9.09 5.48
C ARG A 197 -8.76 -9.46 4.10
N HIS A 198 -7.89 -8.62 3.51
CA HIS A 198 -7.21 -8.98 2.26
C HIS A 198 -6.23 -10.14 2.44
N PHE A 199 -5.45 -10.16 3.52
CA PHE A 199 -4.52 -11.27 3.77
C PHE A 199 -5.25 -12.58 4.06
N GLU A 200 -6.33 -12.56 4.83
CA GLU A 200 -7.20 -13.71 5.08
C GLU A 200 -7.76 -14.28 3.77
N HIS A 201 -8.31 -13.41 2.91
CA HIS A 201 -8.93 -13.82 1.65
C HIS A 201 -7.94 -14.31 0.60
N TYR A 202 -6.84 -13.59 0.36
CA TYR A 202 -5.91 -13.90 -0.73
C TYR A 202 -4.71 -14.74 -0.28
N VAL A 203 -4.11 -14.47 0.88
CA VAL A 203 -2.86 -15.12 1.30
C VAL A 203 -3.14 -16.39 2.10
N VAL A 204 -3.94 -16.30 3.17
CA VAL A 204 -4.21 -17.42 4.09
C VAL A 204 -5.04 -18.51 3.41
N ALA A 205 -6.13 -18.14 2.74
CA ALA A 205 -6.98 -19.10 2.04
C ALA A 205 -6.25 -19.81 0.88
N LEU A 206 -5.43 -19.09 0.10
CA LEU A 206 -4.60 -19.70 -0.95
C LEU A 206 -3.58 -20.67 -0.36
N VAL A 207 -2.83 -20.26 0.68
CA VAL A 207 -1.81 -21.10 1.33
C VAL A 207 -2.41 -22.41 1.84
N ARG A 208 -3.58 -22.36 2.49
CA ARG A 208 -4.28 -23.57 2.96
C ARG A 208 -4.70 -24.47 1.82
N LYS A 209 -5.39 -23.92 0.81
CA LYS A 209 -5.80 -24.68 -0.38
C LYS A 209 -4.60 -25.31 -1.09
N ALA A 210 -3.52 -24.56 -1.27
CA ALA A 210 -2.31 -25.05 -1.90
C ALA A 210 -1.63 -26.15 -1.07
N TYR A 211 -1.58 -26.00 0.25
CA TYR A 211 -1.08 -27.04 1.14
C TYR A 211 -1.90 -28.32 1.03
N ASP A 212 -3.23 -28.22 1.12
CA ASP A 212 -4.12 -29.37 1.08
C ASP A 212 -4.00 -30.10 -0.29
N SER A 213 -3.93 -29.37 -1.41
CA SER A 213 -3.63 -29.98 -2.73
C SER A 213 -2.25 -30.65 -2.80
N ILE A 214 -1.20 -30.08 -2.19
CA ILE A 214 0.14 -30.73 -2.15
C ILE A 214 0.08 -32.05 -1.35
N ILE A 215 -0.78 -32.16 -0.34
CA ILE A 215 -0.99 -33.40 0.39
C ILE A 215 -1.82 -34.40 -0.43
N GLU A 216 -2.91 -33.95 -1.06
CA GLU A 216 -3.79 -34.80 -1.88
C GLU A 216 -3.08 -35.41 -3.10
N ASP A 217 -2.23 -34.63 -3.77
CA ASP A 217 -1.46 -35.04 -4.95
C ASP A 217 -0.15 -35.79 -4.60
N GLU A 218 0.13 -36.05 -3.31
CA GLU A 218 1.42 -36.55 -2.78
C GLU A 218 2.65 -35.74 -3.29
N GLY A 219 2.45 -34.44 -3.58
CA GLY A 219 3.43 -33.53 -4.17
C GLY A 219 4.56 -33.06 -3.24
N PHE A 220 4.73 -33.71 -2.09
CA PHE A 220 5.82 -33.49 -1.14
C PHE A 220 6.87 -34.60 -1.25
N SER A 221 8.08 -34.39 -0.72
CA SER A 221 9.07 -35.47 -0.60
C SER A 221 9.51 -35.66 0.84
N ILE A 222 9.78 -36.92 1.22
CA ILE A 222 10.31 -37.29 2.53
C ILE A 222 11.67 -37.96 2.36
N ALA A 223 12.67 -37.50 3.11
CA ALA A 223 14.01 -38.09 3.14
C ALA A 223 14.51 -38.24 4.59
N LYS A 224 15.25 -39.31 4.87
CA LYS A 224 15.93 -39.51 6.16
C LYS A 224 17.40 -39.10 6.04
N GLU A 225 17.77 -38.02 6.70
CA GLU A 225 19.12 -37.47 6.74
C GLU A 225 19.73 -37.74 8.13
N LYS A 226 20.41 -38.88 8.27
CA LYS A 226 20.98 -39.38 9.55
C LYS A 226 19.88 -39.55 10.62
N SER A 227 19.86 -38.69 11.65
CA SER A 227 18.85 -38.66 12.72
C SER A 227 17.79 -37.56 12.55
N VAL A 228 17.69 -36.98 11.36
CA VAL A 228 16.65 -36.02 10.98
C VAL A 228 15.76 -36.62 9.90
N LEU A 229 14.45 -36.49 10.04
CA LEU A 229 13.50 -36.69 8.94
C LEU A 229 13.20 -35.33 8.31
N VAL A 230 13.32 -35.24 6.99
CA VAL A 230 13.12 -34.00 6.24
C VAL A 230 11.91 -34.17 5.32
N ILE A 231 10.89 -33.33 5.51
CA ILE A 231 9.74 -33.21 4.61
C ILE A 231 9.96 -31.94 3.78
N ARG A 232 9.87 -32.01 2.45
CA ARG A 232 10.03 -30.86 1.54
C ARG A 232 8.73 -30.61 0.79
N TYR A 233 8.28 -29.36 0.81
CA TYR A 233 7.10 -28.88 0.08
C TYR A 233 7.53 -27.90 -1.02
N PRO A 234 7.23 -28.14 -2.31
CA PRO A 234 7.64 -27.24 -3.39
C PRO A 234 6.75 -25.99 -3.44
N PHE A 235 7.36 -24.80 -3.42
CA PHE A 235 6.61 -23.54 -3.53
C PHE A 235 5.97 -23.37 -4.91
N ASP A 236 6.54 -23.98 -5.95
CA ASP A 236 5.96 -23.94 -7.30
C ASP A 236 4.56 -24.53 -7.37
N ALA A 237 4.22 -25.52 -6.53
CA ALA A 237 2.87 -26.08 -6.47
C ALA A 237 1.85 -25.07 -5.90
N LEU A 238 2.28 -24.19 -4.98
CA LEU A 238 1.47 -23.04 -4.55
C LEU A 238 1.38 -21.99 -5.66
N LEU A 239 2.50 -21.65 -6.31
CA LEU A 239 2.50 -20.67 -7.41
C LEU A 239 1.66 -21.14 -8.60
N ALA A 240 1.53 -22.45 -8.85
CA ALA A 240 0.66 -23.02 -9.88
C ALA A 240 -0.84 -22.81 -9.62
N GLN A 241 -1.24 -22.51 -8.37
CA GLN A 241 -2.63 -22.14 -8.03
C GLN A 241 -2.94 -20.67 -8.37
N LEU A 242 -1.92 -19.85 -8.66
CA LEU A 242 -2.08 -18.46 -9.08
C LEU A 242 -2.53 -18.40 -10.55
N ARG A 243 -3.48 -17.50 -10.84
CA ARG A 243 -3.90 -17.17 -12.20
C ARG A 243 -3.09 -15.97 -12.66
N LEU A 244 -1.86 -16.23 -13.11
CA LEU A 244 -0.97 -15.20 -13.63
C LEU A 244 -1.55 -14.60 -14.92
N THR A 245 -2.25 -13.48 -14.79
CA THR A 245 -2.85 -12.73 -15.90
C THR A 245 -1.90 -11.63 -16.40
N PRO A 246 -2.07 -11.17 -17.66
CA PRO A 246 -1.45 -9.92 -18.09
C PRO A 246 -1.90 -8.75 -17.20
N PRO A 247 -1.16 -7.62 -17.19
CA PRO A 247 -1.57 -6.42 -16.45
C PRO A 247 -3.01 -6.01 -16.83
N PRO A 248 -3.84 -5.57 -15.86
CA PRO A 248 -5.21 -5.12 -16.16
C PRO A 248 -5.19 -3.98 -17.18
N GLU A 249 -6.11 -4.01 -18.13
CA GLU A 249 -6.20 -3.01 -19.20
C GLU A 249 -6.59 -1.62 -18.65
N GLU A 250 -7.40 -1.59 -17.59
CA GLU A 250 -7.85 -0.36 -16.94
C GLU A 250 -7.00 -0.02 -15.71
N LYS A 251 -6.20 1.03 -15.84
CA LYS A 251 -5.55 1.72 -14.70
C LYS A 251 -6.35 2.93 -14.25
N SER A 252 -6.28 3.24 -12.94
CA SER A 252 -6.89 4.45 -12.38
C SER A 252 -6.25 5.72 -12.96
N ARG A 253 -6.92 6.86 -12.81
CA ARG A 253 -6.35 8.15 -13.22
C ARG A 253 -5.11 8.52 -12.40
N ILE A 254 -5.08 8.19 -11.11
CA ILE A 254 -3.93 8.41 -10.23
C ILE A 254 -2.72 7.60 -10.74
N GLN A 255 -2.90 6.30 -11.00
CA GLN A 255 -1.85 5.46 -11.58
C GLN A 255 -1.34 5.97 -12.93
N LYS A 256 -2.25 6.36 -13.83
CA LYS A 256 -1.91 6.91 -15.15
C LYS A 256 -1.08 8.18 -15.05
N LEU A 257 -1.41 9.09 -14.12
CA LEU A 257 -0.64 10.31 -13.87
C LEU A 257 0.72 10.01 -13.24
N PHE A 258 0.77 9.12 -12.24
CA PHE A 258 2.00 8.68 -11.60
C PHE A 258 2.98 8.05 -12.59
N GLU A 259 2.51 7.17 -13.49
CA GLU A 259 3.33 6.56 -14.55
C GLU A 259 3.67 7.50 -15.70
N GLY A 260 2.83 8.51 -15.93
CA GLY A 260 3.05 9.56 -16.93
C GLY A 260 4.17 10.53 -16.55
N GLU A 261 4.30 10.87 -15.27
CA GLU A 261 5.34 11.76 -14.72
C GLU A 261 6.74 11.34 -15.21
N ALA A 262 7.05 10.04 -15.14
CA ALA A 262 8.38 9.52 -15.47
C ALA A 262 8.77 9.65 -16.96
N ARG A 263 7.82 9.98 -17.85
CA ARG A 263 8.01 9.96 -19.31
C ARG A 263 8.32 11.34 -19.91
N ASP A 264 7.69 12.40 -19.41
CA ASP A 264 7.89 13.76 -19.91
C ASP A 264 9.19 14.41 -19.36
N PHE A 265 9.75 15.39 -20.07
CA PHE A 265 10.93 16.13 -19.64
C PHE A 265 10.58 17.25 -18.64
N ALA A 266 9.45 17.94 -18.81
CA ALA A 266 9.08 19.03 -17.92
C ALA A 266 8.71 18.52 -16.52
N THR A 267 7.95 17.41 -16.45
CA THR A 267 7.67 16.69 -15.20
C THR A 267 8.96 16.28 -14.47
N ARG A 268 9.91 15.63 -15.17
CA ARG A 268 11.20 15.22 -14.59
C ARG A 268 12.03 16.39 -14.05
N LYS A 269 11.94 17.58 -14.67
CA LYS A 269 12.56 18.82 -14.15
C LYS A 269 11.91 19.25 -12.84
N ALA A 270 10.58 19.34 -12.80
CA ALA A 270 9.83 19.68 -11.59
C ALA A 270 10.09 18.66 -10.46
N ARG A 271 10.07 17.36 -10.75
CA ARG A 271 10.41 16.29 -9.81
C ARG A 271 11.80 16.44 -9.22
N LYS A 272 12.80 16.80 -10.02
CA LYS A 272 14.16 17.04 -9.53
C LYS A 272 14.23 18.23 -8.57
N ILE A 273 13.42 19.27 -8.77
CA ILE A 273 13.31 20.40 -7.85
C ILE A 273 12.66 19.96 -6.53
N VAL A 274 11.57 19.18 -6.59
CA VAL A 274 10.92 18.60 -5.40
C VAL A 274 11.88 17.66 -4.64
N GLN A 275 12.57 16.75 -5.33
CA GLN A 275 13.58 15.86 -4.72
C GLN A 275 14.68 16.65 -3.99
N ASN A 276 15.25 17.67 -4.65
CA ASN A 276 16.29 18.52 -4.04
C ASN A 276 15.76 19.29 -2.82
N LEU A 277 14.52 19.76 -2.88
CA LEU A 277 13.84 20.40 -1.75
C LEU A 277 13.69 19.44 -0.57
N LEU A 278 13.15 18.24 -0.80
CA LEU A 278 12.91 17.26 0.27
C LEU A 278 14.23 16.74 0.86
N ARG A 279 15.25 16.46 0.04
CA ARG A 279 16.60 16.08 0.52
C ARG A 279 17.21 17.19 1.39
N SER A 280 17.20 18.45 0.93
CA SER A 280 17.73 19.57 1.71
C SER A 280 16.99 19.80 3.05
N LEU A 281 15.73 19.37 3.16
CA LEU A 281 14.94 19.43 4.39
C LEU A 281 15.22 18.25 5.33
N ALA A 282 15.44 17.06 4.78
CA ALA A 282 15.87 15.87 5.53
C ALA A 282 17.30 16.02 6.07
N ASP A 283 18.25 16.49 5.23
CA ASP A 283 19.65 16.75 5.61
C ASP A 283 19.76 17.71 6.80
N LYS A 284 18.84 18.68 6.90
CA LYS A 284 18.76 19.67 7.99
C LYS A 284 18.01 19.16 9.22
N SER A 285 17.55 17.90 9.21
CA SER A 285 16.69 17.30 10.24
C SER A 285 15.42 18.11 10.54
N LEU A 286 14.91 18.88 9.57
CA LEU A 286 13.69 19.67 9.71
C LEU A 286 12.44 18.81 9.49
N TYR A 287 12.53 17.83 8.59
CA TYR A 287 11.46 16.90 8.26
C TYR A 287 12.09 15.52 8.00
N PRO A 288 11.78 14.49 8.81
CA PRO A 288 12.44 13.18 8.71
C PRO A 288 11.80 12.32 7.60
N PHE A 289 11.92 12.78 6.35
CA PHE A 289 11.62 11.94 5.20
C PHE A 289 12.64 10.79 5.11
N ALA A 290 12.17 9.56 4.92
CA ALA A 290 13.05 8.41 4.70
C ALA A 290 13.70 8.50 3.30
N ASP A 291 15.01 8.31 3.20
CA ASP A 291 15.78 8.46 1.96
C ASP A 291 15.27 7.58 0.80
N ASP A 292 14.78 6.39 1.12
CA ASP A 292 14.21 5.43 0.18
C ASP A 292 12.79 5.80 -0.29
N ALA A 293 12.11 6.70 0.44
CA ALA A 293 10.78 7.19 0.11
C ALA A 293 10.79 8.54 -0.64
N ILE A 294 11.85 9.36 -0.53
CA ILE A 294 11.91 10.71 -1.13
C ILE A 294 11.58 10.70 -2.62
N ASP A 295 12.10 9.73 -3.38
CA ASP A 295 11.91 9.69 -4.83
C ASP A 295 10.46 9.32 -5.22
N PHE A 296 9.77 8.52 -4.40
CA PHE A 296 8.37 8.16 -4.55
C PHE A 296 7.45 9.31 -4.11
N ILE A 297 7.72 9.92 -2.96
CA ILE A 297 7.01 11.11 -2.44
C ILE A 297 7.05 12.22 -3.48
N SER A 298 8.23 12.50 -4.04
CA SER A 298 8.41 13.54 -5.06
C SER A 298 7.59 13.26 -6.33
N GLN A 299 7.45 11.99 -6.73
CA GLN A 299 6.66 11.59 -7.90
C GLN A 299 5.16 11.78 -7.67
N ILE A 300 4.64 11.45 -6.47
CA ILE A 300 3.24 11.71 -6.09
C ILE A 300 2.96 13.22 -6.07
N VAL A 301 3.86 14.03 -5.48
CA VAL A 301 3.69 15.48 -5.44
C VAL A 301 3.66 16.09 -6.85
N CYS A 302 4.42 15.53 -7.79
CA CYS A 302 4.40 15.94 -9.21
C CYS A 302 3.17 15.50 -10.01
N ILE A 303 2.22 14.77 -9.42
CA ILE A 303 0.87 14.60 -9.97
C ILE A 303 0.08 15.93 -9.90
N ASP A 304 0.35 16.76 -8.89
CA ASP A 304 -0.33 18.04 -8.69
C ASP A 304 0.34 19.19 -9.48
N PRO A 305 -0.44 20.07 -10.13
CA PRO A 305 0.08 21.24 -10.85
C PRO A 305 0.98 22.16 -10.02
N ALA A 306 0.88 22.19 -8.69
CA ALA A 306 1.70 23.00 -7.81
C ALA A 306 3.20 22.72 -7.94
N ALA A 307 3.60 21.49 -8.30
CA ALA A 307 5.01 21.16 -8.54
C ALA A 307 5.55 21.82 -9.82
N ALA A 308 4.75 21.83 -10.89
CA ALA A 308 5.09 22.52 -12.14
C ALA A 308 5.05 24.05 -11.97
N GLU A 309 4.10 24.56 -11.18
CA GLU A 309 4.01 25.98 -10.85
C GLU A 309 5.20 26.46 -10.01
N LEU A 310 5.69 25.65 -9.07
CA LEU A 310 6.93 25.94 -8.33
C LEU A 310 8.12 26.06 -9.28
N ASP A 311 8.30 25.14 -10.24
CA ASP A 311 9.36 25.23 -11.24
C ASP A 311 9.22 26.50 -12.10
N ARG A 312 8.00 26.82 -12.54
CA ARG A 312 7.70 28.02 -13.34
C ARG A 312 8.07 29.30 -12.59
N LEU A 313 7.53 29.49 -11.38
CA LEU A 313 7.76 30.68 -10.57
C LEU A 313 9.23 30.79 -10.14
N GLN A 314 9.88 29.68 -9.75
CA GLN A 314 11.30 29.68 -9.39
C GLN A 314 12.18 30.04 -10.60
N THR A 315 11.87 29.51 -11.79
CA THR A 315 12.57 29.86 -13.03
C THR A 315 12.40 31.34 -13.36
N GLN A 316 11.17 31.88 -13.25
CA GLN A 316 10.88 33.30 -13.49
C GLN A 316 11.56 34.24 -12.48
N LEU A 317 11.57 33.91 -11.19
CA LEU A 317 12.26 34.71 -10.16
C LEU A 317 13.76 34.79 -10.43
N ILE A 318 14.39 33.70 -10.88
CA ILE A 318 15.82 33.67 -11.20
C ILE A 318 16.14 34.45 -12.49
N SER A 319 15.25 34.43 -13.49
CA SER A 319 15.45 35.12 -14.77
C SER A 319 14.95 36.58 -14.79
N GLY A 320 14.33 37.07 -13.71
CA GLY A 320 13.70 38.40 -13.67
C GLY A 320 12.40 38.49 -14.48
N GLY A 321 11.74 37.35 -14.72
CA GLY A 321 10.50 37.25 -15.49
C GLY A 321 9.27 37.85 -14.80
N THR A 322 8.31 38.24 -15.62
CA THR A 322 7.00 38.74 -15.20
C THR A 322 5.89 37.74 -15.47
N HIS A 323 4.76 37.92 -14.80
CA HIS A 323 3.47 37.36 -15.20
C HIS A 323 2.95 38.04 -16.49
N GLU A 324 1.86 37.52 -17.06
CA GLU A 324 1.24 38.04 -18.30
C GLU A 324 0.68 39.47 -18.13
N ASP A 325 0.35 39.87 -16.90
CA ASP A 325 -0.07 41.22 -16.53
C ASP A 325 1.10 42.23 -16.40
N GLY A 326 2.34 41.79 -16.65
CA GLY A 326 3.56 42.58 -16.52
C GLY A 326 4.10 42.70 -15.09
N ARG A 327 3.45 42.09 -14.08
CA ARG A 327 3.92 42.10 -12.69
C ARG A 327 5.11 41.16 -12.50
N GLN A 328 6.16 41.63 -11.82
CA GLN A 328 7.30 40.77 -11.48
C GLN A 328 6.90 39.66 -10.49
N VAL A 329 7.48 38.47 -10.67
CA VAL A 329 7.35 37.37 -9.72
C VAL A 329 8.10 37.71 -8.44
N SER A 330 7.42 37.63 -7.30
CA SER A 330 7.98 37.91 -5.99
C SER A 330 8.54 36.66 -5.30
N ALA A 331 9.47 36.86 -4.37
CA ALA A 331 9.97 35.78 -3.51
C ALA A 331 8.85 35.17 -2.62
N ALA A 332 7.82 35.95 -2.28
CA ALA A 332 6.67 35.49 -1.51
C ALA A 332 5.81 34.48 -2.29
N GLU A 333 5.60 34.70 -3.59
CA GLU A 333 4.88 33.75 -4.46
C GLU A 333 5.63 32.43 -4.60
N VAL A 334 6.95 32.48 -4.81
CA VAL A 334 7.79 31.27 -4.86
C VAL A 334 7.75 30.52 -3.52
N GLN A 335 7.81 31.24 -2.38
CA GLN A 335 7.72 30.62 -1.07
C GLN A 335 6.34 29.99 -0.84
N PHE A 336 5.23 30.62 -1.27
CA PHE A 336 3.90 30.04 -1.14
C PHE A 336 3.70 28.80 -2.02
N ALA A 337 4.23 28.78 -3.24
CA ALA A 337 4.25 27.57 -4.08
C ALA A 337 5.10 26.45 -3.45
N ARG A 338 6.22 26.80 -2.81
CA ARG A 338 7.06 25.88 -2.04
C ARG A 338 6.34 25.32 -0.81
N ASP A 339 5.58 26.14 -0.10
CA ASP A 339 4.78 25.73 1.06
C ASP A 339 3.67 24.76 0.66
N GLN A 340 3.02 24.95 -0.51
CA GLN A 340 2.06 24.00 -1.07
C GLN A 340 2.69 22.63 -1.35
N VAL A 341 3.84 22.63 -2.05
CA VAL A 341 4.62 21.42 -2.36
C VAL A 341 5.07 20.71 -1.08
N LEU A 342 5.54 21.45 -0.08
CA LEU A 342 5.95 20.90 1.22
C LEU A 342 4.78 20.32 2.01
N CYS A 343 3.64 21.02 2.07
CA CYS A 343 2.46 20.54 2.77
C CYS A 343 1.92 19.23 2.17
N MET A 344 1.90 19.16 0.84
CA MET A 344 1.59 17.92 0.12
C MET A 344 2.61 16.81 0.46
N ALA A 345 3.90 17.07 0.35
CA ALA A 345 4.95 16.08 0.62
C ALA A 345 4.92 15.52 2.05
N CYS A 346 4.70 16.39 3.05
CA CYS A 346 4.52 15.96 4.45
C CYS A 346 3.32 15.02 4.60
N CYS A 347 2.18 15.33 3.96
CA CYS A 347 0.99 14.48 4.03
C CYS A 347 1.16 13.16 3.26
N VAL A 348 1.84 13.17 2.11
CA VAL A 348 2.20 11.95 1.36
C VAL A 348 3.10 11.04 2.21
N GLY A 349 4.15 11.58 2.83
CA GLY A 349 5.05 10.82 3.70
C GLY A 349 4.35 10.25 4.93
N LEU A 350 3.54 11.08 5.59
CA LEU A 350 2.67 10.70 6.73
C LEU A 350 1.76 9.52 6.37
N THR A 351 0.99 9.64 5.28
CA THR A 351 0.09 8.59 4.82
C THR A 351 0.85 7.31 4.48
N LEU A 352 1.96 7.40 3.74
CA LEU A 352 2.77 6.24 3.38
C LEU A 352 3.29 5.49 4.62
N ASN A 353 3.73 6.20 5.65
CA ASN A 353 4.19 5.60 6.91
C ASN A 353 3.05 4.89 7.67
N ILE A 354 1.87 5.50 7.74
CA ILE A 354 0.71 4.90 8.43
C ILE A 354 0.22 3.67 7.63
N MET A 355 0.08 3.78 6.31
CA MET A 355 -0.30 2.63 5.45
C MET A 355 0.68 1.46 5.59
N ARG A 356 1.99 1.73 5.71
CA ARG A 356 3.02 0.69 6.01
C ARG A 356 2.82 0.07 7.39
N ALA A 357 2.53 0.89 8.41
CA ALA A 357 2.29 0.41 9.77
C ALA A 357 1.04 -0.48 9.84
N ASP A 358 -0.07 -0.02 9.26
CA ASP A 358 -1.33 -0.77 9.16
C ASP A 358 -1.13 -2.10 8.43
N PHE A 359 -0.39 -2.10 7.31
CA PHE A 359 -0.12 -3.30 6.52
C PHE A 359 0.63 -4.35 7.33
N ILE A 360 1.64 -3.92 8.10
CA ILE A 360 2.40 -4.83 8.96
C ILE A 360 1.56 -5.30 10.16
N ALA A 361 0.71 -4.44 10.73
CA ALA A 361 -0.19 -4.82 11.82
C ALA A 361 -1.26 -5.83 11.36
N GLY A 362 -1.80 -5.65 10.15
CA GLY A 362 -2.85 -6.52 9.58
C GLY A 362 -2.41 -7.98 9.39
N LEU A 363 -1.10 -8.26 9.41
CA LEU A 363 -0.55 -9.62 9.38
C LEU A 363 -0.65 -10.35 10.72
N GLY A 364 -0.95 -9.65 11.80
CA GLY A 364 -1.03 -10.21 13.14
C GLY A 364 0.31 -10.71 13.69
N ALA A 365 0.27 -11.83 14.40
CA ALA A 365 1.40 -12.35 15.20
C ALA A 365 2.48 -13.06 14.35
N LEU A 366 3.25 -12.29 13.58
CA LEU A 366 4.45 -12.77 12.89
C LEU A 366 5.72 -12.62 13.74
N GLY A 367 6.74 -13.45 13.44
CA GLY A 367 8.06 -13.32 14.06
C GLY A 367 8.79 -12.06 13.61
N GLN A 368 9.61 -11.48 14.48
CA GLN A 368 10.35 -10.23 14.19
C GLN A 368 11.22 -10.31 12.91
N ARG A 369 11.79 -11.47 12.61
CA ARG A 369 12.53 -11.72 11.37
C ARG A 369 11.63 -11.63 10.13
N ASP A 370 10.43 -12.17 10.22
CA ASP A 370 9.47 -12.25 9.11
C ASP A 370 8.89 -10.84 8.86
N ILE A 371 8.60 -10.08 9.93
CA ILE A 371 8.24 -8.64 9.88
C ILE A 371 9.36 -7.80 9.24
N ALA A 372 10.62 -7.99 9.64
CA ALA A 372 11.76 -7.25 9.09
C ALA A 372 11.97 -7.54 7.59
N LEU A 373 11.75 -8.78 7.16
CA LEU A 373 11.80 -9.16 5.74
C LEU A 373 10.68 -8.46 4.96
N LEU A 374 9.44 -8.50 5.45
CA LEU A 374 8.29 -7.89 4.79
C LEU A 374 8.39 -6.36 4.72
N ARG A 375 8.87 -5.69 5.77
CA ARG A 375 9.17 -4.24 5.71
C ARG A 375 10.15 -3.90 4.59
N ARG A 376 11.17 -4.73 4.38
CA ARG A 376 12.17 -4.54 3.30
C ARG A 376 11.59 -4.76 1.90
N THR A 377 10.60 -5.65 1.73
CA THR A 377 9.97 -5.86 0.41
C THR A 377 8.86 -4.88 0.11
N LEU A 378 8.12 -4.45 1.14
CA LEU A 378 6.96 -3.55 1.06
C LEU A 378 7.34 -2.19 0.45
N GLY A 379 8.50 -1.66 0.84
CA GLY A 379 9.08 -0.46 0.25
C GLY A 379 8.09 0.70 0.22
N ASP A 380 7.85 1.23 -0.97
CA ASP A 380 7.04 2.42 -1.26
C ASP A 380 5.63 2.11 -1.81
N PHE A 381 5.13 0.86 -1.72
CA PHE A 381 3.89 0.43 -2.40
C PHE A 381 3.89 0.56 -3.94
N SER A 382 5.04 0.77 -4.59
CA SER A 382 5.13 0.64 -6.05
C SER A 382 4.86 -0.81 -6.50
N LEU A 383 4.33 -1.00 -7.71
CA LEU A 383 4.03 -2.32 -8.28
C LEU A 383 5.19 -3.34 -8.16
N PRO A 384 6.48 -2.98 -8.40
CA PRO A 384 7.59 -3.90 -8.19
C PRO A 384 7.79 -4.31 -6.72
N CYS A 385 7.55 -3.40 -5.78
CA CYS A 385 7.57 -3.70 -4.33
C CYS A 385 6.41 -4.61 -3.94
N MET A 386 5.20 -4.35 -4.47
CA MET A 386 4.02 -5.15 -4.18
C MET A 386 4.13 -6.58 -4.71
N GLY A 387 4.62 -6.80 -5.94
CA GLY A 387 4.86 -8.14 -6.47
C GLY A 387 5.83 -8.96 -5.60
N ARG A 388 6.96 -8.36 -5.19
CA ARG A 388 7.92 -9.01 -4.26
C ARG A 388 7.30 -9.26 -2.87
N THR A 389 6.46 -8.35 -2.39
CA THR A 389 5.81 -8.46 -1.09
C THR A 389 4.77 -9.58 -1.09
N LEU A 390 3.94 -9.70 -2.13
CA LEU A 390 2.99 -10.80 -2.26
C LEU A 390 3.70 -12.17 -2.26
N GLN A 391 4.79 -12.32 -3.03
CA GLN A 391 5.59 -13.54 -2.99
C GLN A 391 6.14 -13.84 -1.59
N THR A 392 6.65 -12.81 -0.90
CA THR A 392 7.19 -12.95 0.46
C THR A 392 6.10 -13.28 1.48
N LEU A 393 4.90 -12.72 1.34
CA LEU A 393 3.74 -13.04 2.17
C LEU A 393 3.32 -14.49 2.03
N LEU A 394 3.27 -15.00 0.79
CA LEU A 394 2.96 -16.40 0.52
C LEU A 394 4.01 -17.35 1.15
N GLU A 395 5.30 -17.03 1.04
CA GLU A 395 6.37 -17.80 1.70
C GLU A 395 6.26 -17.78 3.23
N VAL A 396 6.08 -16.60 3.83
CA VAL A 396 5.96 -16.45 5.29
C VAL A 396 4.71 -17.15 5.82
N GLN A 397 3.57 -17.01 5.13
CA GLN A 397 2.32 -17.63 5.53
C GLN A 397 2.35 -19.16 5.37
N PHE A 398 3.02 -19.69 4.34
CA PHE A 398 3.22 -21.14 4.22
C PHE A 398 4.06 -21.70 5.38
N VAL A 399 5.13 -21.01 5.76
CA VAL A 399 5.90 -21.37 6.97
C VAL A 399 5.06 -21.24 8.25
N SER A 400 4.15 -20.26 8.32
CA SER A 400 3.20 -20.10 9.44
C SER A 400 2.20 -21.26 9.56
N GLU A 401 1.67 -21.74 8.44
CA GLU A 401 0.80 -22.92 8.36
C GLU A 401 1.57 -24.18 8.83
N LEU A 402 2.81 -24.38 8.39
CA LEU A 402 3.68 -25.46 8.87
C LEU A 402 3.96 -25.37 10.39
N ARG A 403 4.23 -24.17 10.92
CA ARG A 403 4.40 -23.93 12.37
C ARG A 403 3.15 -24.30 13.16
N THR A 404 1.97 -23.96 12.62
CA THR A 404 0.67 -24.28 13.22
C THR A 404 0.46 -25.80 13.30
N ARG A 405 0.76 -26.53 12.22
CA ARG A 405 0.64 -28.01 12.17
C ARG A 405 1.66 -28.76 13.02
N ALA A 406 2.82 -28.17 13.30
CA ALA A 406 3.81 -28.75 14.21
C ALA A 406 3.34 -28.84 15.67
N GLY A 407 2.49 -27.89 16.11
CA GLY A 407 1.93 -27.85 17.47
C GLY A 407 2.99 -27.98 18.56
N ASP A 408 2.70 -28.80 19.58
CA ASP A 408 3.59 -29.04 20.73
C ASP A 408 4.98 -29.62 20.37
N ASP A 409 5.14 -30.18 19.17
CA ASP A 409 6.42 -30.74 18.71
C ASP A 409 7.27 -29.72 17.91
N LEU A 410 6.83 -28.45 17.80
CA LEU A 410 7.59 -27.38 17.14
C LEU A 410 9.02 -27.26 17.70
N GLY A 411 9.21 -27.44 19.01
CA GLY A 411 10.55 -27.44 19.65
C GLY A 411 11.45 -28.62 19.28
N LYS A 412 10.93 -29.64 18.57
CA LYS A 412 11.66 -30.81 18.06
C LYS A 412 11.92 -30.70 16.55
N MET A 413 11.46 -29.62 15.93
CA MET A 413 11.52 -29.36 14.50
C MET A 413 12.27 -28.07 14.20
N HIS A 414 12.78 -27.96 12.97
CA HIS A 414 13.26 -26.71 12.43
C HIS A 414 12.71 -26.53 11.02
N MET A 415 12.30 -25.31 10.67
CA MET A 415 11.72 -24.99 9.36
C MET A 415 12.65 -24.07 8.60
N ARG A 416 12.93 -24.41 7.34
CA ARG A 416 13.78 -23.59 6.45
C ARG A 416 13.14 -23.44 5.08
N THR A 417 13.20 -22.22 4.56
CA THR A 417 13.04 -21.97 3.13
C THR A 417 14.37 -22.29 2.45
N LEU A 418 14.40 -23.35 1.67
CA LEU A 418 15.52 -23.72 0.79
C LEU A 418 15.38 -22.96 -0.53
N ARG A 419 16.50 -22.51 -1.10
CA ARG A 419 16.53 -21.69 -2.32
C ARG A 419 17.67 -22.13 -3.21
N GLU A 420 17.34 -22.62 -4.39
CA GLU A 420 18.29 -23.08 -5.40
C GLU A 420 18.10 -22.26 -6.67
N ARG A 421 19.18 -21.85 -7.34
CA ARG A 421 19.04 -21.09 -8.58
C ARG A 421 18.66 -22.01 -9.72
N ARG A 422 17.66 -21.62 -10.50
CA ARG A 422 17.21 -22.34 -11.70
C ARG A 422 17.29 -21.49 -12.95
N THR A 423 17.52 -22.13 -14.08
CA THR A 423 17.54 -21.52 -15.41
C THR A 423 16.84 -22.45 -16.40
N SER A 424 16.38 -21.95 -17.54
CA SER A 424 15.73 -22.83 -18.53
C SER A 424 16.74 -23.72 -19.24
N THR A 425 16.32 -24.93 -19.60
CA THR A 425 17.11 -25.84 -20.43
C THR A 425 17.55 -25.16 -21.73
N SER A 426 16.65 -24.41 -22.37
CA SER A 426 16.92 -23.64 -23.60
C SER A 426 18.00 -22.56 -23.44
N ALA A 427 18.07 -21.86 -22.31
CA ALA A 427 19.09 -20.85 -22.05
C ALA A 427 20.49 -21.46 -21.86
N VAL A 428 20.56 -22.68 -21.29
CA VAL A 428 21.80 -23.44 -21.16
C VAL A 428 22.19 -24.10 -22.49
N GLU A 429 21.23 -24.52 -23.31
CA GLU A 429 21.48 -25.05 -24.66
C GLU A 429 22.08 -24.00 -25.59
N ALA A 430 21.64 -22.74 -25.51
CA ALA A 430 22.23 -21.62 -26.26
C ALA A 430 23.70 -21.32 -25.91
N LEU A 431 24.24 -21.89 -24.81
CA LEU A 431 25.66 -21.77 -24.47
C LEU A 431 26.55 -22.78 -25.20
N PHE A 432 26.01 -23.82 -25.85
CA PHE A 432 26.82 -24.77 -26.63
C PHE A 432 27.49 -24.07 -27.82
N ASP A 433 26.80 -23.12 -28.46
CA ASP A 433 27.35 -22.25 -29.51
C ASP A 433 28.50 -21.35 -29.02
N GLN A 434 28.68 -21.23 -27.69
CA GLN A 434 29.73 -20.45 -27.03
C GLN A 434 30.80 -21.33 -26.38
N GLY A 435 30.84 -22.63 -26.68
CA GLY A 435 31.85 -23.56 -26.18
C GLY A 435 31.43 -24.38 -24.94
N LEU A 436 30.16 -24.36 -24.55
CA LEU A 436 29.69 -25.25 -23.48
C LEU A 436 29.75 -26.70 -23.95
N THR A 437 30.38 -27.56 -23.16
CA THR A 437 30.42 -29.01 -23.40
C THR A 437 29.44 -29.74 -22.51
N ARG A 438 28.98 -30.94 -22.90
CA ARG A 438 28.11 -31.79 -22.07
C ARG A 438 28.73 -32.07 -20.68
N ILE A 439 30.06 -32.17 -20.59
CA ILE A 439 30.78 -32.37 -19.34
C ILE A 439 30.67 -31.12 -18.45
N ARG A 440 30.98 -29.93 -18.99
CA ARG A 440 30.82 -28.65 -18.27
C ARG A 440 29.37 -28.43 -17.83
N ARG A 441 28.40 -28.71 -18.72
CA ARG A 441 26.95 -28.64 -18.43
C ARG A 441 26.55 -29.52 -17.24
N ASN A 442 26.96 -30.79 -17.22
CA ASN A 442 26.62 -31.71 -16.13
C ASN A 442 27.38 -31.43 -14.81
N LYS A 443 28.43 -30.59 -14.83
CA LYS A 443 29.16 -30.11 -13.64
C LYS A 443 28.55 -28.84 -13.06
N LEU A 444 28.07 -27.93 -13.90
CA LEU A 444 27.44 -26.67 -13.50
C LEU A 444 25.96 -26.84 -13.12
N TRP A 445 25.25 -27.76 -13.78
CA TRP A 445 23.81 -27.97 -13.58
C TRP A 445 23.40 -29.43 -13.37
N GLU A 446 22.18 -29.60 -12.86
CA GLU A 446 21.36 -30.82 -12.88
C GLU A 446 19.92 -30.52 -13.30
N GLN A 447 19.15 -31.57 -13.57
CA GLN A 447 17.74 -31.46 -13.93
C GLN A 447 16.92 -31.06 -12.70
N ASP A 448 15.97 -30.12 -12.84
CA ASP A 448 14.99 -29.89 -11.77
C ASP A 448 14.02 -31.09 -11.71
N PRO A 449 13.94 -31.83 -10.59
CA PRO A 449 13.07 -33.01 -10.50
C PRO A 449 11.57 -32.70 -10.62
N HIS A 450 11.17 -31.42 -10.50
CA HIS A 450 9.78 -31.00 -10.65
C HIS A 450 9.48 -30.32 -12.00
N ARG A 451 10.50 -30.06 -12.84
CA ARG A 451 10.34 -29.37 -14.13
C ARG A 451 11.37 -29.83 -15.17
N GLU A 452 10.91 -30.51 -16.21
CA GLU A 452 11.75 -30.98 -17.31
C GLU A 452 12.39 -29.83 -18.13
N ASP A 453 11.73 -28.68 -18.20
CA ASP A 453 12.19 -27.50 -18.93
C ASP A 453 13.20 -26.62 -18.16
N MET A 454 13.53 -26.98 -16.92
CA MET A 454 14.40 -26.20 -16.03
C MET A 454 15.58 -27.01 -15.49
N LEU A 455 16.72 -26.33 -15.32
CA LEU A 455 17.95 -26.86 -14.76
C LEU A 455 18.32 -26.10 -13.48
N LEU A 456 18.71 -26.83 -12.45
CA LEU A 456 19.21 -26.31 -11.19
C LEU A 456 20.72 -26.11 -11.27
N PHE A 457 21.22 -24.97 -10.81
CA PHE A 457 22.65 -24.76 -10.63
C PHE A 457 23.15 -25.55 -9.41
N LYS A 458 24.26 -26.25 -9.57
CA LYS A 458 24.94 -26.99 -8.49
C LYS A 458 25.68 -26.12 -7.49
N PRO A 459 26.39 -25.04 -7.89
CA PRO A 459 26.92 -24.07 -6.95
C PRO A 459 25.80 -23.43 -6.12
N GLN A 460 26.04 -23.18 -4.83
CA GLN A 460 25.11 -22.51 -3.92
C GLN A 460 25.46 -21.02 -3.73
N SER A 461 26.67 -20.61 -4.08
CA SER A 461 27.17 -19.24 -3.98
C SER A 461 27.92 -18.79 -5.22
N ALA A 462 28.04 -17.47 -5.40
CA ALA A 462 28.87 -16.90 -6.47
C ALA A 462 30.34 -17.34 -6.36
N SER A 463 30.88 -17.46 -5.14
CA SER A 463 32.25 -17.95 -4.91
C SER A 463 32.43 -19.42 -5.31
N GLU A 464 31.43 -20.28 -5.07
CA GLU A 464 31.46 -21.66 -5.56
C GLU A 464 31.36 -21.74 -7.08
N LEU A 465 30.54 -20.87 -7.71
CA LEU A 465 30.48 -20.76 -9.16
C LEU A 465 31.84 -20.32 -9.73
N ASP A 466 32.48 -19.32 -9.12
CA ASP A 466 33.81 -18.82 -9.51
C ASP A 466 34.86 -19.92 -9.41
N ALA A 467 34.90 -20.64 -8.29
CA ALA A 467 35.81 -21.76 -8.09
C ALA A 467 35.58 -22.86 -9.13
N LEU A 468 34.32 -23.18 -9.43
CA LEU A 468 33.97 -24.22 -10.41
C LEU A 468 34.28 -23.80 -11.85
N LEU A 469 34.02 -22.55 -12.23
CA LEU A 469 34.36 -22.01 -13.57
C LEU A 469 35.87 -22.01 -13.80
N ASN A 470 36.66 -21.64 -12.79
CA ASN A 470 38.12 -21.72 -12.81
C ASN A 470 38.61 -23.18 -12.97
N ILE A 471 38.05 -24.13 -12.20
CA ILE A 471 38.39 -25.56 -12.30
C ILE A 471 38.02 -26.14 -13.68
N LEU A 472 36.91 -25.72 -14.26
CA LEU A 472 36.45 -26.13 -15.59
C LEU A 472 37.18 -25.43 -16.76
N GLN A 473 38.11 -24.53 -16.45
CA GLN A 473 38.91 -23.75 -17.39
C GLN A 473 38.04 -23.15 -18.51
N VAL A 474 36.98 -22.44 -18.10
CA VAL A 474 35.97 -21.89 -19.01
C VAL A 474 36.52 -20.67 -19.75
N GLU A 475 36.20 -20.54 -21.03
CA GLU A 475 36.65 -19.44 -21.88
C GLU A 475 35.92 -18.13 -21.49
N PRO A 476 36.57 -16.94 -21.55
CA PRO A 476 36.01 -15.71 -20.95
C PRO A 476 34.62 -15.29 -21.44
N LEU A 477 34.26 -15.60 -22.70
CA LEU A 477 32.93 -15.33 -23.25
C LEU A 477 31.86 -16.22 -22.61
N LEU A 478 32.11 -17.54 -22.56
CA LEU A 478 31.24 -18.49 -21.90
C LEU A 478 31.13 -18.22 -20.40
N GLU A 479 32.25 -17.86 -19.75
CA GLU A 479 32.27 -17.50 -18.34
C GLU A 479 31.33 -16.32 -18.06
N ARG A 480 31.39 -15.26 -18.89
CA ARG A 480 30.51 -14.10 -18.78
C ARG A 480 29.03 -14.46 -18.92
N GLU A 481 28.67 -15.30 -19.89
CA GLU A 481 27.26 -15.70 -20.08
C GLU A 481 26.76 -16.64 -18.98
N VAL A 482 27.59 -17.56 -18.46
CA VAL A 482 27.22 -18.39 -17.29
C VAL A 482 27.01 -17.51 -16.05
N ARG A 483 27.87 -16.50 -15.83
CA ARG A 483 27.69 -15.50 -14.78
C ARG A 483 26.39 -14.70 -14.96
N ARG A 484 26.07 -14.31 -16.19
CA ARG A 484 24.83 -13.60 -16.52
C ARG A 484 23.60 -14.47 -16.19
N LEU A 485 23.56 -15.72 -16.67
CA LEU A 485 22.50 -16.66 -16.32
C LEU A 485 22.40 -16.89 -14.81
N TRP A 486 23.52 -16.98 -14.08
CA TRP A 486 23.51 -17.13 -12.62
C TRP A 486 22.91 -15.90 -11.91
N VAL A 487 23.26 -14.68 -12.33
CA VAL A 487 22.72 -13.45 -11.72
C VAL A 487 21.21 -13.30 -12.00
N GLU A 488 20.80 -13.55 -13.25
CA GLU A 488 19.41 -13.47 -13.70
C GLU A 488 18.53 -14.64 -13.23
N ALA A 489 19.12 -15.78 -12.85
CA ALA A 489 18.40 -17.00 -12.48
C ALA A 489 17.42 -16.78 -11.31
N PRO A 490 16.10 -17.03 -11.51
CA PRO A 490 15.16 -17.08 -10.42
C PRO A 490 15.47 -18.25 -9.48
N PHE A 491 14.92 -18.20 -8.27
CA PHE A 491 15.03 -19.30 -7.32
C PHE A 491 13.90 -20.31 -7.51
N LYS A 492 14.25 -21.60 -7.52
CA LYS A 492 13.39 -22.65 -6.99
C LYS A 492 13.32 -22.48 -5.48
N VAL A 493 12.13 -22.64 -4.90
CA VAL A 493 11.91 -22.47 -3.46
C VAL A 493 11.22 -23.72 -2.91
N GLU A 494 11.74 -24.28 -1.84
CA GLU A 494 11.13 -25.40 -1.11
C GLU A 494 11.04 -25.07 0.38
N PHE A 495 9.98 -25.51 1.05
CA PHE A 495 9.85 -25.41 2.50
C PHE A 495 10.20 -26.76 3.12
N GLY A 496 11.34 -26.80 3.81
CA GLY A 496 11.81 -27.99 4.52
C GLY A 496 11.40 -27.98 5.99
N VAL A 497 10.71 -29.04 6.44
CA VAL A 497 10.47 -29.37 7.84
C VAL A 497 11.47 -30.43 8.28
N PHE A 498 12.39 -30.06 9.17
CA PHE A 498 13.48 -30.90 9.67
C PHE A 498 13.14 -31.38 11.08
N LEU A 499 12.64 -32.60 11.21
CA LEU A 499 12.24 -33.23 12.47
C LEU A 499 13.40 -34.04 13.07
N SER A 500 13.83 -33.70 14.28
CA SER A 500 14.85 -34.49 15.00
C SER A 500 14.25 -35.77 15.58
N LEU A 501 14.68 -36.91 15.05
CA LEU A 501 14.29 -38.23 15.56
C LEU A 501 14.84 -38.48 16.96
N ASP A 502 16.03 -37.95 17.28
CA ASP A 502 16.65 -38.07 18.60
C ASP A 502 15.85 -37.32 19.69
N LEU A 503 15.39 -36.10 19.40
CA LEU A 503 14.54 -35.33 20.31
C LEU A 503 13.15 -35.96 20.43
N LEU A 504 12.61 -36.52 19.34
CA LEU A 504 11.33 -37.20 19.37
C LEU A 504 11.41 -38.48 20.24
N ALA A 505 12.45 -39.30 20.04
CA ALA A 505 12.68 -40.55 20.79
C ALA A 505 12.84 -40.32 22.30
N ARG A 506 13.40 -39.18 22.73
CA ARG A 506 13.48 -38.81 24.16
C ARG A 506 12.12 -38.51 24.80
N SER A 507 11.07 -38.32 23.99
CA SER A 507 9.73 -37.92 24.45
C SER A 507 8.66 -39.00 24.33
N THR A 508 9.02 -40.22 23.90
CA THR A 508 8.08 -41.33 23.71
C THR A 508 8.76 -42.69 23.95
N THR A 509 8.00 -43.68 24.40
CA THR A 509 8.43 -45.09 24.42
C THR A 509 8.20 -45.80 23.07
N ASN A 510 7.36 -45.23 22.19
CA ASN A 510 7.08 -45.76 20.86
C ASN A 510 7.34 -44.67 19.80
N LEU A 511 8.53 -44.70 19.21
CA LEU A 511 8.95 -43.72 18.20
C LEU A 511 8.10 -43.82 16.92
N ASN A 512 7.75 -45.03 16.47
CA ASN A 512 7.02 -45.22 15.21
C ASN A 512 5.60 -44.67 15.31
N GLN A 513 4.89 -44.95 16.42
CA GLN A 513 3.58 -44.38 16.67
C GLN A 513 3.65 -42.85 16.77
N ARG A 514 4.60 -42.30 17.54
CA ARG A 514 4.73 -40.85 17.67
C ARG A 514 5.10 -40.18 16.35
N LEU A 515 5.91 -40.84 15.52
CA LEU A 515 6.25 -40.33 14.19
C LEU A 515 5.01 -40.31 13.27
N ALA A 516 4.17 -41.34 13.31
CA ALA A 516 2.91 -41.38 12.59
C ALA A 516 1.92 -40.30 13.07
N GLU A 517 1.81 -40.06 14.38
CA GLU A 517 1.03 -38.95 14.95
C GLU A 517 1.52 -37.58 14.44
N VAL A 518 2.85 -37.38 14.45
CA VAL A 518 3.47 -36.13 13.99
C VAL A 518 3.22 -35.92 12.49
N LEU A 519 3.46 -36.94 11.66
CA LEU A 519 3.26 -36.90 10.21
C LEU A 519 1.79 -36.75 9.84
N GLY A 520 0.88 -37.36 10.60
CA GLY A 520 -0.57 -37.21 10.43
C GLY A 520 -1.07 -35.77 10.57
N ARG A 521 -0.47 -34.94 11.44
CA ARG A 521 -0.78 -33.49 11.50
C ARG A 521 -0.33 -32.72 10.25
N PHE A 522 0.70 -33.23 9.57
CA PHE A 522 1.11 -32.77 8.24
C PHE A 522 0.34 -33.46 7.09
N GLY A 523 -0.77 -34.16 7.39
CA GLY A 523 -1.59 -34.86 6.39
C GLY A 523 -0.97 -36.15 5.82
N ILE A 524 0.25 -36.52 6.24
CA ILE A 524 1.01 -37.64 5.71
C ILE A 524 0.55 -38.92 6.40
N THR A 525 -0.23 -39.74 5.70
CA THR A 525 -0.81 -41.00 6.22
C THR A 525 -0.12 -42.27 5.70
N ARG A 526 0.78 -42.15 4.72
CA ARG A 526 1.58 -43.24 4.14
C ARG A 526 3.04 -42.79 4.00
N ILE A 527 3.97 -43.74 4.13
CA ILE A 527 5.43 -43.58 4.05
C ILE A 527 5.99 -44.79 3.29
#